data_AF-A0A430S8V6-F1
#
_entry.id   AF-A0A430S8V6-F1
#
_cell.length_a   1.000
_cell.length_b   1.000
_cell.length_c   1.000
_cell.angle_alpha   90.00
_cell.angle_beta   90.00
_cell.angle_gamma   90.00
#
_symmetry.space_group_name_H-M   'P 1'
#
loop_
_entity.id
_entity.type
_entity.pdbx_description
1 polymer ?
#
loop_
_entity_poly.entity_id
_entity_poly.type
_entity_poly.pdbx_seq_one_letter_code
_entity_poly.pdbx_strand_id
1 'polypeptide(L)'
;MKRMRKVHSLEEIPEFAGEEEEARFWEEHALGEELLAKMAPPPEGLLPPARPRTRPVSIRLDEDLLRRLKAIARRKGKGYQTLLKEFVLERLYEEEKREGVI
;
A
#
# COMPACT_ATOMS: atom_id res chain seq x y z
N MET A 1 -16.13 -0.58 24.08
CA MET A 1 -15.17 -1.40 23.31
C MET A 1 -15.16 -2.80 23.90
N LYS A 2 -15.45 -3.84 23.10
CA LYS A 2 -15.43 -5.24 23.55
C LYS A 2 -13.96 -5.61 23.84
N ARG A 3 -13.65 -6.11 25.05
CA ARG A 3 -12.31 -6.63 25.35
C ARG A 3 -12.18 -7.99 24.66
N MET A 4 -11.28 -8.10 23.69
CA MET A 4 -10.99 -9.36 23.01
C MET A 4 -10.20 -10.28 23.93
N ARG A 5 -10.51 -11.58 23.89
CA ARG A 5 -9.75 -12.62 24.61
C ARG A 5 -8.39 -12.82 23.94
N LYS A 6 -7.34 -13.01 24.73
CA LYS A 6 -5.98 -13.19 24.19
C LYS A 6 -5.64 -14.66 24.07
N VAL A 7 -5.18 -15.07 22.89
CA VAL A 7 -4.66 -16.41 22.61
C VAL A 7 -3.14 -16.39 22.76
N HIS A 8 -2.60 -17.20 23.67
CA HIS A 8 -1.18 -17.20 24.04
C HIS A 8 -0.39 -18.33 23.37
N SER A 9 -1.08 -19.35 22.85
CA SER A 9 -0.48 -20.50 22.18
C SER A 9 -1.32 -20.98 20.98
N LEU A 10 -0.68 -21.64 20.01
CA LEU A 10 -1.38 -22.15 18.82
C LEU A 10 -2.38 -23.26 19.16
N GLU A 11 -2.15 -24.00 20.24
CA GLU A 11 -3.02 -25.07 20.72
C GLU A 11 -4.36 -24.57 21.26
N GLU A 12 -4.49 -23.26 21.54
CA GLU A 12 -5.75 -22.63 21.93
C GLU A 12 -6.63 -22.27 20.72
N ILE A 13 -6.08 -22.34 19.50
CA ILE A 13 -6.83 -22.13 18.26
C ILE A 13 -7.44 -23.49 17.88
N PRO A 14 -8.78 -23.64 17.91
CA PRO A 14 -9.41 -24.91 17.59
C PRO A 14 -9.33 -25.20 16.08
N GLU A 15 -9.53 -26.46 15.71
CA GLU A 15 -9.81 -26.81 14.32
C GLU A 15 -11.22 -26.33 13.96
N PHE A 16 -11.33 -25.41 13.01
CA PHE A 16 -12.61 -24.88 12.56
C PHE A 16 -13.24 -25.80 11.51
N ALA A 17 -14.56 -26.01 11.60
CA ALA A 17 -15.31 -26.75 10.60
C ALA A 17 -15.53 -25.94 9.30
N GLY A 18 -15.27 -24.62 9.32
CA GLY A 18 -15.33 -23.74 8.16
C GLY A 18 -15.06 -22.27 8.49
N GLU A 19 -14.99 -21.43 7.45
CA GLU A 19 -14.60 -20.01 7.54
C GLU A 19 -15.53 -19.17 8.43
N GLU A 20 -16.83 -19.51 8.48
CA GLU A 20 -17.79 -18.76 9.30
C GLU A 20 -17.54 -18.96 10.81
N GLU A 21 -17.11 -20.16 11.21
CA GLU A 21 -16.75 -20.45 12.60
C GLU A 21 -15.45 -19.75 12.98
N GLU A 22 -14.45 -19.78 12.09
CA GLU A 22 -13.20 -19.07 12.24
C GLU A 22 -13.42 -17.56 12.39
N ALA A 23 -14.27 -16.96 11.55
CA ALA A 23 -14.59 -15.54 11.62
C ALA A 23 -15.20 -15.16 12.98
N ARG A 24 -16.19 -15.93 13.46
CA ARG A 24 -16.79 -15.72 14.79
C ARG A 24 -15.77 -15.84 15.92
N PHE A 25 -14.83 -16.78 15.82
CA PHE A 25 -13.76 -16.91 16.79
C PHE A 25 -12.89 -15.64 16.83
N TRP A 26 -12.44 -15.13 15.68
CA TRP A 26 -11.58 -13.94 15.60
C TRP A 26 -12.31 -12.61 15.86
N GLU A 27 -13.64 -12.57 15.81
CA GLU A 27 -14.41 -11.43 16.32
C GLU A 27 -14.26 -11.24 17.84
N GLU A 28 -13.99 -12.32 18.56
CA GLU A 28 -13.91 -12.32 20.03
C GLU A 28 -12.51 -12.55 20.58
N HIS A 29 -11.59 -13.06 19.75
CA HIS A 29 -10.22 -13.40 20.13
C HIS A 29 -9.20 -12.55 19.36
N ALA A 30 -8.09 -12.25 20.01
CA ALA A 30 -6.94 -11.60 19.41
C ALA A 30 -5.68 -12.35 19.83
N LEU A 31 -4.64 -12.29 19.01
CA LEU A 31 -3.35 -12.84 19.37
C LEU A 31 -2.76 -12.11 20.60
N GLY A 32 -2.26 -12.89 21.55
CA GLY A 32 -1.47 -12.43 22.68
C GLY A 32 -0.04 -12.08 22.26
N GLU A 33 0.61 -11.21 23.03
CA GLU A 33 1.97 -10.73 22.73
C GLU A 33 2.99 -11.87 22.69
N GLU A 34 2.84 -12.88 23.56
CA GLU A 34 3.73 -14.05 23.61
C GLU A 34 3.66 -14.88 22.32
N LEU A 35 2.45 -15.08 21.79
CA LEU A 35 2.26 -15.82 20.55
C LEU A 35 2.80 -15.04 19.35
N LEU A 36 2.54 -13.73 19.30
CA LEU A 36 3.11 -12.82 18.30
C LEU A 36 4.64 -12.81 18.32
N ALA A 37 5.27 -12.82 19.49
CA ALA A 37 6.73 -12.83 19.62
C ALA A 37 7.38 -14.14 19.16
N LYS A 38 6.63 -15.26 19.17
CA LYS A 38 7.09 -16.56 18.66
C LYS A 38 6.96 -16.68 17.13
N MET A 39 6.21 -15.80 16.47
CA MET A 39 6.05 -15.83 15.02
C MET A 39 7.34 -15.40 14.33
N ALA A 40 7.80 -16.19 13.36
CA ALA A 40 8.94 -15.83 12.54
C ALA A 40 8.58 -14.69 11.57
N PRO A 41 9.52 -13.79 11.25
CA PRO A 41 9.31 -12.82 10.18
C PRO A 41 9.05 -13.57 8.85
N PRO A 42 8.26 -12.97 7.94
CA PRO A 42 8.05 -13.56 6.63
C PRO A 42 9.39 -13.77 5.91
N PRO A 43 9.54 -14.83 5.11
CA PRO A 43 10.74 -15.06 4.32
C PRO A 43 11.10 -13.85 3.46
N GLU A 44 12.41 -13.62 3.31
CA GLU A 44 12.91 -12.56 2.43
C GLU A 44 12.39 -12.77 1.00
N GLY A 45 11.82 -11.71 0.40
CA GLY A 45 11.21 -11.78 -0.93
C GLY A 45 9.74 -12.22 -0.98
N LEU A 46 9.12 -12.63 0.15
CA LEU A 46 7.67 -12.86 0.20
C LEU A 46 6.89 -11.54 0.04
N LEU A 47 7.44 -10.46 0.60
CA LEU A 47 6.85 -9.13 0.52
C LEU A 47 7.39 -8.39 -0.73
N PRO A 48 6.54 -7.57 -1.39
CA PRO A 48 6.99 -6.72 -2.48
C PRO A 48 8.08 -5.75 -2.00
N PRO A 49 8.97 -5.28 -2.89
CA PRO A 49 10.00 -4.32 -2.53
C PRO A 49 9.39 -3.07 -1.90
N ALA A 50 10.11 -2.48 -0.95
CA ALA A 50 9.68 -1.26 -0.28
C ALA A 50 9.37 -0.18 -1.33
N ARG A 51 8.22 0.50 -1.16
CA ARG A 51 7.84 1.59 -2.05
C ARG A 51 8.92 2.68 -2.01
N PRO A 52 9.35 3.22 -3.17
CA PRO A 52 10.30 4.33 -3.21
C PRO A 52 9.82 5.49 -2.34
N ARG A 53 10.74 6.11 -1.60
CA ARG A 53 10.43 7.30 -0.80
C ARG A 53 10.06 8.45 -1.74
N THR A 54 8.97 9.14 -1.44
CA THR A 54 8.57 10.35 -2.16
C THR A 54 8.66 11.55 -1.23
N ARG A 55 9.05 12.70 -1.77
CA ARG A 55 9.10 13.97 -1.03
C ARG A 55 8.00 14.89 -1.55
N PRO A 56 7.17 15.51 -0.68
CA PRO A 56 6.19 16.49 -1.13
C PRO A 56 6.92 17.74 -1.66
N VAL A 57 6.46 18.23 -2.80
CA VAL A 57 6.96 19.46 -3.44
C VAL A 57 5.75 20.31 -3.81
N SER A 58 5.80 21.59 -3.47
CA SER A 58 4.78 22.56 -3.86
C SER A 58 5.13 23.14 -5.23
N ILE A 59 4.22 23.01 -6.19
CA ILE A 59 4.35 23.59 -7.54
C ILE A 59 3.13 24.47 -7.81
N ARG A 60 3.33 25.56 -8.57
CA ARG A 60 2.23 26.39 -9.07
C ARG A 60 1.89 25.95 -10.49
N LEU A 61 0.61 25.77 -10.76
CA LEU A 61 0.08 25.41 -12.07
C LEU A 61 -1.09 26.34 -12.38
N ASP A 62 -1.19 26.78 -13.62
CA ASP A 62 -2.33 27.56 -14.09
C ASP A 62 -3.63 26.74 -13.99
N GLU A 63 -4.75 27.42 -13.73
CA GLU A 63 -6.04 26.76 -13.54
C GLU A 63 -6.52 26.00 -14.80
N ASP A 64 -6.27 26.55 -16.00
CA ASP A 64 -6.59 25.86 -17.26
C ASP A 64 -5.79 24.56 -17.40
N LEU A 65 -4.49 24.60 -17.09
CA LEU A 65 -3.63 23.44 -17.15
C LEU A 65 -4.11 22.34 -16.20
N LEU A 66 -4.39 22.70 -14.94
CA LEU A 66 -4.90 21.75 -13.95
C LEU A 66 -6.24 21.14 -14.37
N ARG A 67 -7.15 21.94 -14.95
CA ARG A 67 -8.43 21.49 -15.48
C ARG A 67 -8.24 20.48 -16.62
N ARG A 68 -7.39 20.80 -17.60
CA ARG A 68 -7.10 19.93 -18.75
C ARG A 68 -6.45 18.62 -18.30
N LEU A 69 -5.49 18.69 -17.37
CA LEU A 69 -4.84 17.51 -16.81
C LEU A 69 -5.85 16.58 -16.13
N LYS A 70 -6.76 17.12 -15.29
CA LYS A 70 -7.84 16.34 -14.67
C LYS A 70 -8.77 15.69 -15.69
N ALA A 71 -9.10 16.40 -16.77
CA ALA A 71 -9.94 15.85 -17.84
C ALA A 71 -9.28 14.66 -18.56
N ILE A 72 -7.99 14.77 -18.89
CA ILE A 72 -7.24 13.67 -19.52
C ILE A 72 -7.05 12.50 -18.55
N ALA A 73 -6.73 12.78 -17.28
CA ALA A 73 -6.58 11.74 -16.26
C ALA A 73 -7.87 10.91 -16.11
N ARG A 74 -9.04 11.58 -16.06
CA ARG A 74 -10.34 10.90 -16.03
C ARG A 74 -10.56 10.02 -17.25
N ARG A 75 -10.27 10.51 -18.46
CA ARG A 75 -10.38 9.73 -19.70
C ARG A 75 -9.47 8.49 -19.70
N LYS A 76 -8.31 8.58 -19.05
CA LYS A 76 -7.36 7.47 -18.90
C LYS A 76 -7.65 6.58 -17.69
N GLY A 77 -8.70 6.85 -16.91
CA GLY A 77 -9.01 6.11 -15.69
C GLY A 77 -7.95 6.24 -14.58
N LYS A 78 -7.19 7.34 -14.56
CA LYS A 78 -6.11 7.60 -13.60
C LYS A 78 -6.39 8.82 -12.73
N GLY A 79 -5.80 8.87 -11.54
CA GLY A 79 -5.74 10.09 -10.73
C GLY A 79 -4.87 11.15 -11.41
N TYR A 80 -5.27 12.43 -11.33
CA TYR A 80 -4.53 13.51 -12.00
C TYR A 80 -3.08 13.64 -11.49
N GLN A 81 -2.84 13.38 -10.20
CA GLN A 81 -1.48 13.39 -9.63
C GLN A 81 -0.64 12.22 -10.14
N THR A 82 -1.25 11.06 -10.38
CA THR A 82 -0.57 9.91 -11.01
C THR A 82 -0.16 10.25 -12.43
N LEU A 83 -1.10 10.78 -13.23
CA LEU A 83 -0.80 11.19 -14.61
C LEU A 83 0.26 12.29 -14.67
N LEU A 84 0.21 13.26 -13.74
CA LEU A 84 1.23 14.31 -13.66
C LEU A 84 2.63 13.74 -13.43
N LYS A 85 2.76 12.77 -12.51
CA LYS A 85 4.05 12.13 -12.23
C LYS A 85 4.58 11.36 -13.43
N GLU A 86 3.69 10.66 -14.16
CA GLU A 86 4.05 9.95 -15.39
C GLU A 86 4.59 10.93 -16.44
N PHE A 87 3.89 12.04 -16.70
CA PHE A 87 4.35 13.05 -17.66
C PHE A 87 5.69 13.69 -17.27
N VAL A 88 5.89 13.99 -15.98
CA VAL A 88 7.16 14.54 -15.50
C VAL A 88 8.29 13.52 -15.69
N LEU A 89 8.04 12.24 -15.39
CA LEU A 89 9.03 11.17 -15.55
C LEU A 89 9.38 10.95 -17.02
N GLU A 90 8.38 10.87 -17.91
CA GLU A 90 8.58 10.71 -19.35
C GLU A 90 9.43 11.86 -19.91
N ARG A 91 9.07 13.10 -19.57
CA ARG A 91 9.80 14.27 -20.06
C ARG A 91 11.21 14.34 -19.50
N LEU A 92 11.41 14.01 -18.21
CA LEU A 92 12.73 13.99 -17.59
C LEU A 92 13.64 12.96 -18.28
N TYR A 93 13.14 11.74 -18.49
CA TYR A 93 13.87 10.66 -19.13
C TYR A 93 14.31 11.02 -20.56
N GLU A 94 13.45 11.70 -21.33
CA GLU A 94 13.81 12.21 -22.65
C GLU A 94 14.97 13.23 -22.60
N GLU A 95 14.96 14.13 -21.60
CA GLU A 95 16.00 15.14 -21.45
C GLU A 95 17.31 14.54 -20.94
N GLU A 96 17.26 13.59 -20.00
CA GLU A 96 18.45 12.85 -19.54
C GLU A 96 19.16 12.14 -20.70
N LYS A 97 18.41 11.57 -21.64
CA LYS A 97 18.97 10.99 -22.88
C LYS A 97 19.62 12.02 -23.79
N ARG A 98 19.00 13.20 -23.94
CA ARG A 98 19.52 14.27 -24.80
C ARG A 98 20.81 14.85 -24.27
N GLU A 99 20.90 14.98 -22.95
CA GLU A 99 22.09 15.48 -22.24
C GLU A 99 23.16 14.39 -22.02
N GLY A 100 22.89 13.14 -22.39
CA GLY A 100 23.82 12.01 -22.23
C GLY A 100 24.08 11.63 -20.76
N VAL A 101 23.13 11.94 -19.88
CA VAL A 101 23.17 11.53 -18.46
C VAL A 101 22.87 10.04 -18.33
N ILE A 102 22.05 9.51 -19.25
CA ILE A 102 21.72 8.08 -19.40
C ILE A 102 21.82 7.63 -20.86
#